data_AF-A0A382W453-F1
#
_entry.id   AF-A0A382W453-F1
#
_cell.length_a   1.000
_cell.length_b   1.000
_cell.length_c   1.000
_cell.angle_alpha   90.00
_cell.angle_beta   90.00
_cell.angle_gamma   90.00
#
_symmetry.space_group_name_H-M   'P 1'
#
loop_
_entity.id
_entity.type
_entity.pdbx_description
1 polymer ?
#
loop_
_entity_poly.entity_id
_entity_poly.type
_entity_poly.pdbx_seq_one_letter_code
_entity_poly.pdbx_strand_id
1 'polypeptide(L)'
;ASALGVHNILCLSGDDPKNGDQPETIAVKDIDSLTLIATANMMRNERKFPSGRLIEPPPKLFIGSAEVPTNGKINPEKILKKIKKGVNFFQTQYVFDEKILKEYMKVLEDVGILEKTFFIIGLGPFASAKNAKWMNDNLFGVNVPNKILKRLEQSKDQKNESKKICLELIHYFKEINGVKGVHLMGHNKEQVISEIIQESRI
;
A
#
# COMPACT_ATOMS: atom_id res chain seq x y z
N ALA A 1 -2.29 13.76 16.07
CA ALA A 1 -2.45 12.31 15.80
C ALA A 1 -2.36 11.48 17.09
N SER A 2 -1.17 11.18 17.63
CA SER A 2 -1.04 10.26 18.79
C SER A 2 -1.76 10.71 20.06
N ALA A 3 -1.83 12.02 20.34
CA ALA A 3 -2.60 12.55 21.47
C ALA A 3 -4.12 12.33 21.32
N LEU A 4 -4.60 12.07 20.09
CA LEU A 4 -5.99 11.77 19.76
C LEU A 4 -6.22 10.25 19.56
N GLY A 5 -5.29 9.40 20.00
CA GLY A 5 -5.39 7.95 19.88
C GLY A 5 -4.98 7.36 18.52
N VAL A 6 -4.45 8.17 17.59
CA VAL A 6 -3.94 7.65 16.30
C VAL A 6 -2.51 7.16 16.46
N HIS A 7 -2.35 5.83 16.45
CA HIS A 7 -1.07 5.16 16.67
C HIS A 7 -0.45 4.56 15.41
N ASN A 8 -1.18 4.50 14.30
CA ASN A 8 -0.66 4.02 13.02
C ASN A 8 -0.61 5.18 12.04
N ILE A 9 0.52 5.37 11.38
CA ILE A 9 0.69 6.43 10.38
C ILE A 9 1.33 5.84 9.13
N LEU A 10 0.92 6.32 7.95
CA LEU A 10 1.54 5.97 6.68
C LEU A 10 2.26 7.21 6.14
N CYS A 11 3.58 7.18 6.09
CA CYS A 11 4.39 8.31 5.64
C CYS A 11 4.53 8.27 4.11
N LEU A 12 3.92 9.25 3.44
CA LEU A 12 3.87 9.39 1.99
C LEU A 12 4.49 10.71 1.54
N SER A 13 4.98 10.76 0.30
CA SER A 13 5.41 12.01 -0.32
C SER A 13 4.24 12.88 -0.78
N GLY A 14 3.05 12.28 -0.92
CA GLY A 14 1.89 12.89 -1.57
C GLY A 14 1.96 12.82 -3.10
N ASP A 15 0.85 13.15 -3.74
CA ASP A 15 0.75 13.29 -5.19
C ASP A 15 1.26 14.67 -5.64
N ASP A 16 1.71 14.77 -6.88
CA ASP A 16 2.09 16.06 -7.45
C ASP A 16 0.83 16.93 -7.61
N PRO A 17 0.78 18.14 -7.01
CA PRO A 17 -0.35 19.07 -7.16
C PRO A 17 -0.70 19.37 -8.63
N LYS A 18 0.26 19.24 -9.54
CA LYS A 18 0.05 19.39 -10.99
C LYS A 18 -0.95 18.41 -11.58
N ASN A 19 -1.14 17.26 -10.94
CA ASN A 19 -2.11 16.25 -11.33
C ASN A 19 -3.51 16.53 -10.76
N GLY A 20 -3.66 17.58 -9.94
CA GLY A 20 -4.91 18.00 -9.34
C GLY A 20 -5.64 19.09 -10.15
N ASP A 21 -6.50 19.81 -9.45
CA ASP A 21 -7.33 20.91 -9.97
C ASP A 21 -6.62 22.28 -9.95
N GLN A 22 -5.41 22.36 -9.37
CA GLN A 22 -4.61 23.58 -9.25
C GLN A 22 -3.19 23.37 -9.78
N PRO A 23 -3.02 23.21 -11.12
CA PRO A 23 -1.73 22.85 -11.71
C PRO A 23 -0.61 23.89 -11.54
N GLU A 24 -0.96 25.12 -11.21
CA GLU A 24 -0.04 26.21 -10.88
C GLU A 24 0.54 26.10 -9.46
N THR A 25 0.03 25.20 -8.62
CA THR A 25 0.47 25.04 -7.23
C THR A 25 1.93 24.58 -7.16
N ILE A 26 2.71 25.29 -6.36
CA ILE A 26 4.11 24.93 -6.07
C ILE A 26 4.13 23.99 -4.86
N ALA A 27 4.63 22.76 -5.08
CA ALA A 27 4.81 21.80 -4.00
C ALA A 27 5.92 22.25 -3.03
N VAL A 28 5.56 22.46 -1.76
CA VAL A 28 6.54 22.68 -0.68
C VAL A 28 7.07 21.32 -0.23
N LYS A 29 8.35 21.05 -0.50
CA LYS A 29 9.01 19.75 -0.27
C LYS A 29 10.05 19.81 0.86
N ASP A 30 9.77 20.57 1.91
CA ASP A 30 10.69 20.76 3.05
C ASP A 30 10.95 19.44 3.80
N ILE A 31 9.97 18.54 3.83
CA ILE A 31 10.07 17.22 4.46
C ILE A 31 9.62 16.18 3.44
N ASP A 32 10.55 15.35 2.98
CA ASP A 32 10.23 14.17 2.18
C ASP A 32 9.75 12.99 3.06
N SER A 33 9.24 11.94 2.42
CA SER A 33 8.71 10.77 3.14
C SER A 33 9.75 10.07 4.01
N LEU A 34 11.03 10.05 3.61
CA LEU A 34 12.11 9.45 4.42
C LEU A 34 12.43 10.28 5.66
N THR A 35 12.40 11.60 5.53
CA THR A 35 12.59 12.56 6.61
C THR A 35 11.40 12.53 7.57
N LEU A 36 10.19 12.37 7.06
CA LEU A 36 9.00 12.17 7.87
C LEU A 36 9.07 10.88 8.69
N ILE A 37 9.48 9.76 8.08
CA ILE A 37 9.71 8.48 8.78
C ILE A 37 10.75 8.67 9.89
N ALA A 38 11.89 9.28 9.57
CA ALA A 38 12.97 9.50 10.53
C ALA A 38 12.51 10.37 11.70
N THR A 39 11.75 11.43 11.42
CA THR A 39 11.20 12.35 12.42
C THR A 39 10.22 11.63 13.34
N ALA A 40 9.29 10.85 12.78
CA ALA A 40 8.34 10.05 13.56
C ALA A 40 9.05 9.02 14.46
N ASN A 41 10.08 8.36 13.93
CA ASN A 41 10.88 7.40 14.68
C ASN A 41 11.67 8.04 15.83
N MET A 42 12.29 9.20 15.58
CA MET A 42 12.98 10.01 16.59
C MET A 42 12.00 10.47 17.68
N MET A 43 10.84 11.02 17.31
CA MET A 43 9.83 11.46 18.27
C MET A 43 9.36 10.30 19.17
N ARG A 44 9.13 9.12 18.59
CA ARG A 44 8.75 7.89 19.32
C ARG A 44 9.84 7.41 20.29
N ASN A 45 11.10 7.33 19.84
CA ASN A 45 12.17 6.68 20.59
C ASN A 45 12.95 7.64 21.50
N GLU A 46 13.30 8.82 20.98
CA GLU A 46 14.10 9.83 21.68
C GLU A 46 13.26 10.81 22.49
N ARG A 47 11.92 10.76 22.34
CA ARG A 47 10.95 11.57 23.09
C ARG A 47 11.20 13.07 22.93
N LYS A 48 11.61 13.49 21.74
CA LYS A 48 11.94 14.88 21.43
C LYS A 48 11.33 15.32 20.12
N PHE A 49 10.99 16.60 20.04
CA PHE A 49 10.78 17.28 18.77
C PHE A 49 12.13 17.51 18.06
N PRO A 50 12.13 17.80 16.74
CA PRO A 50 13.35 18.22 16.03
C PRO A 50 14.07 19.42 16.69
N SER A 51 13.34 20.28 17.40
CA SER A 51 13.91 21.39 18.16
C SER A 51 14.65 20.98 19.45
N GLY A 52 14.63 19.70 19.81
CA GLY A 52 15.20 19.17 21.06
C GLY A 52 14.26 19.24 22.26
N ARG A 53 13.11 19.92 22.15
CA ARG A 53 12.09 19.98 23.23
C ARG A 53 11.54 18.57 23.51
N LEU A 54 11.44 18.22 24.80
CA LEU A 54 10.91 16.92 25.25
C LEU A 54 9.42 16.75 24.93
N ILE A 55 9.01 15.50 24.74
CA ILE A 55 7.64 15.08 24.49
C ILE A 55 7.23 14.10 25.60
N GLU A 56 6.27 14.50 26.42
CA GLU A 56 5.75 13.69 27.52
C GLU A 56 4.21 13.62 27.49
N PRO A 57 3.61 12.42 27.38
CA PRO A 57 4.24 11.15 27.02
C PRO A 57 4.71 11.13 25.54
N PRO A 58 5.76 10.36 25.18
CA PRO A 58 6.16 10.24 23.78
C PRO A 58 5.05 9.58 22.94
N PRO A 59 4.97 9.89 21.63
CA PRO A 59 3.94 9.34 20.78
C PRO A 59 4.18 7.85 20.55
N LYS A 60 3.13 7.04 20.70
CA LYS A 60 3.16 5.62 20.35
C LYS A 60 2.81 5.50 18.88
N LEU A 61 3.82 5.34 18.03
CA LEU A 61 3.65 5.29 16.57
C LEU A 61 4.10 3.94 16.01
N PHE A 62 3.30 3.41 15.11
CA PHE A 62 3.60 2.30 14.22
C PHE A 62 3.68 2.89 12.81
N ILE A 63 4.89 2.91 12.26
CA ILE A 63 5.25 3.77 11.13
C ILE A 63 5.20 2.95 9.84
N GLY A 64 4.39 3.39 8.89
CA GLY A 64 4.22 2.77 7.59
C GLY A 64 4.94 3.52 6.47
N SER A 65 5.26 2.81 5.39
CA SER A 65 5.68 3.42 4.12
C SER A 65 5.01 2.72 2.93
N ALA A 66 4.89 3.42 1.79
CA ALA A 66 4.36 2.84 0.57
C ALA A 66 5.41 2.02 -0.21
N GLU A 67 4.97 0.93 -0.85
CA GLU A 67 5.75 0.16 -1.83
C GLU A 67 4.93 -0.12 -3.10
N VAL A 68 5.61 -0.38 -4.22
CA VAL A 68 4.97 -0.63 -5.52
C VAL A 68 5.62 -1.85 -6.17
N PRO A 69 5.16 -3.07 -5.83
CA PRO A 69 5.78 -4.32 -6.32
C PRO A 69 5.82 -4.46 -7.85
N THR A 70 4.91 -3.79 -8.55
CA THR A 70 4.75 -3.79 -10.00
C THR A 70 5.68 -2.82 -10.73
N ASN A 71 6.42 -1.97 -10.02
CA ASN A 71 7.20 -0.89 -10.64
C ASN A 71 8.70 -1.19 -10.68
N GLY A 72 9.18 -1.56 -11.87
CA GLY A 72 10.61 -1.73 -12.16
C GLY A 72 11.23 -2.95 -11.46
N LYS A 73 12.57 -2.98 -11.42
CA LYS A 73 13.31 -4.05 -10.74
C LYS A 73 13.21 -3.90 -9.23
N ILE A 74 13.03 -5.02 -8.54
CA ILE A 74 12.98 -5.09 -7.08
C ILE A 74 14.32 -4.58 -6.53
N ASN A 75 14.26 -3.57 -5.65
CA ASN A 75 15.44 -3.00 -5.01
C ASN A 75 15.33 -3.17 -3.48
N PRO A 76 15.88 -4.26 -2.92
CA PRO A 76 15.82 -4.52 -1.49
C PRO A 76 16.57 -3.49 -0.64
N GLU A 77 17.62 -2.86 -1.17
CA GLU A 77 18.39 -1.84 -0.44
C GLU A 77 17.54 -0.61 -0.11
N LYS A 78 16.64 -0.22 -1.04
CA LYS A 78 15.69 0.87 -0.80
C LYS A 78 14.76 0.57 0.37
N ILE A 79 14.27 -0.67 0.45
CA ILE A 79 13.39 -1.14 1.52
C ILE A 79 14.15 -1.21 2.84
N LEU A 80 15.36 -1.77 2.84
CA LEU A 80 16.24 -1.79 4.01
C LEU A 80 16.57 -0.39 4.52
N LYS A 81 16.79 0.59 3.62
CA LYS A 81 16.99 1.99 3.99
C LYS A 81 15.77 2.55 4.73
N LYS A 82 14.55 2.25 4.27
CA LYS A 82 13.30 2.66 4.94
C LYS A 82 13.15 1.98 6.31
N ILE A 83 13.43 0.69 6.42
CA ILE A 83 13.41 -0.05 7.69
C ILE A 83 14.39 0.57 8.68
N LYS A 84 15.65 0.83 8.26
CA LYS A 84 16.67 1.49 9.10
C LYS A 84 16.24 2.87 9.60
N LYS A 85 15.37 3.59 8.88
CA LYS A 85 14.82 4.89 9.29
C LYS A 85 13.66 4.76 10.29
N GLY A 86 13.10 3.57 10.47
CA GLY A 86 12.10 3.28 11.51
C GLY A 86 10.76 2.74 11.01
N VAL A 87 10.65 2.33 9.73
CA VAL A 87 9.43 1.71 9.21
C VAL A 87 9.16 0.37 9.88
N ASN A 88 7.91 0.16 10.27
CA ASN A 88 7.39 -1.07 10.85
C ASN A 88 6.56 -1.90 9.87
N PHE A 89 5.90 -1.26 8.91
CA PHE A 89 5.11 -1.96 7.89
C PHE A 89 5.14 -1.24 6.55
N PHE A 90 4.85 -2.00 5.50
CA PHE A 90 4.69 -1.50 4.15
C PHE A 90 3.27 -1.75 3.67
N GLN A 91 2.66 -0.70 3.12
CA GLN A 91 1.41 -0.79 2.38
C GLN A 91 1.72 -0.72 0.89
N THR A 92 1.33 -1.72 0.11
CA THR A 92 1.59 -1.68 -1.33
C THR A 92 0.52 -0.89 -2.08
N GLN A 93 0.87 -0.37 -3.24
CA GLN A 93 -0.10 -0.04 -4.29
C GLN A 93 -0.87 -1.31 -4.73
N TYR A 94 -1.93 -1.15 -5.53
CA TYR A 94 -2.66 -2.27 -6.12
C TYR A 94 -1.74 -3.33 -6.75
N VAL A 95 -1.95 -4.58 -6.38
CA VAL A 95 -1.34 -5.74 -7.02
C VAL A 95 -2.44 -6.68 -7.48
N PHE A 96 -2.52 -6.92 -8.79
CA PHE A 96 -3.51 -7.81 -9.41
C PHE A 96 -2.88 -9.06 -10.03
N ASP A 97 -1.56 -9.18 -9.97
CA ASP A 97 -0.81 -10.33 -10.47
C ASP A 97 -0.13 -11.08 -9.33
N GLU A 98 -0.60 -12.29 -9.06
CA GLU A 98 -0.08 -13.16 -8.01
C GLU A 98 1.38 -13.58 -8.22
N LYS A 99 1.84 -13.66 -9.47
CA LYS A 99 3.22 -14.04 -9.79
C LYS A 99 4.18 -12.91 -9.48
N ILE A 100 3.81 -11.67 -9.85
CA ILE A 100 4.60 -10.47 -9.51
C ILE A 100 4.74 -10.36 -7.99
N LEU A 101 3.64 -10.52 -7.25
CA LEU A 101 3.71 -10.47 -5.79
C LEU A 101 4.60 -11.57 -5.22
N LYS A 102 4.44 -12.80 -5.70
CA LYS A 102 5.23 -13.95 -5.22
C LYS A 102 6.73 -13.75 -5.47
N GLU A 103 7.12 -13.27 -6.65
CA GLU A 103 8.51 -12.96 -6.98
C GLU A 103 9.05 -11.82 -6.11
N TYR A 104 8.28 -10.75 -5.95
CA TYR A 104 8.63 -9.62 -5.08
C TYR A 104 8.91 -10.10 -3.66
N MET A 105 7.96 -10.82 -3.05
CA MET A 105 8.09 -11.32 -1.68
C MET A 105 9.25 -12.33 -1.56
N LYS A 106 9.51 -13.16 -2.58
CA LYS A 106 10.63 -14.09 -2.57
C LYS A 106 11.98 -13.39 -2.52
N VAL A 107 12.18 -12.35 -3.33
CA VAL A 107 13.43 -11.56 -3.30
C VAL A 107 13.63 -10.90 -1.94
N LEU A 108 12.55 -10.45 -1.28
CA LEU A 108 12.64 -9.89 0.07
C LEU A 108 12.95 -10.95 1.14
N GLU A 109 12.43 -12.16 0.97
CA GLU A 109 12.74 -13.30 1.82
C GLU A 109 14.23 -13.65 1.76
N ASP A 110 14.79 -13.75 0.55
CA ASP A 110 16.18 -14.17 0.32
C ASP A 110 17.21 -13.25 0.99
N VAL A 111 16.83 -12.00 1.29
CA VAL A 111 17.68 -11.03 2.00
C VAL A 111 17.22 -10.76 3.45
N GLY A 112 16.29 -11.55 3.98
CA GLY A 112 15.82 -11.49 5.36
C GLY A 112 14.99 -10.24 5.71
N ILE A 113 14.35 -9.59 4.73
CA ILE A 113 13.49 -8.42 4.98
C ILE A 113 12.18 -8.82 5.63
N LEU A 114 11.61 -9.97 5.26
CA LEU A 114 10.30 -10.41 5.76
C LEU A 114 10.26 -10.66 7.28
N GLU A 115 11.42 -10.83 7.92
CA GLU A 115 11.55 -10.97 9.37
C GLU A 115 11.62 -9.62 10.11
N LYS A 116 11.83 -8.51 9.38
CA LYS A 116 12.11 -7.18 9.96
C LYS A 116 10.92 -6.23 9.90
N THR A 117 9.89 -6.56 9.12
CA THR A 117 8.77 -5.68 8.80
C THR A 117 7.55 -6.49 8.38
N PHE A 118 6.41 -5.83 8.24
CA PHE A 118 5.16 -6.44 7.78
C PHE A 118 4.72 -5.86 6.44
N PHE A 119 4.06 -6.65 5.59
CA PHE A 119 3.50 -6.19 4.32
C PHE A 119 1.98 -6.37 4.31
N ILE A 120 1.27 -5.29 4.00
CA ILE A 120 -0.16 -5.31 3.67
C ILE A 120 -0.33 -5.00 2.18
N ILE A 121 -0.98 -5.90 1.46
CA ILE A 121 -1.02 -5.87 0.00
C ILE A 121 -2.25 -5.10 -0.47
N GLY A 122 -2.04 -4.06 -1.26
CA GLY A 122 -3.10 -3.29 -1.87
C GLY A 122 -3.87 -4.10 -2.91
N LEU A 123 -5.20 -4.14 -2.79
CA LEU A 123 -6.11 -4.77 -3.74
C LEU A 123 -7.43 -3.99 -3.77
N GLY A 124 -8.26 -4.14 -4.81
CA GLY A 124 -9.60 -3.58 -4.79
C GLY A 124 -10.48 -4.01 -5.96
N PRO A 125 -11.81 -3.92 -5.80
CA PRO A 125 -12.74 -4.29 -6.85
C PRO A 125 -12.79 -3.23 -7.96
N PHE A 126 -13.01 -3.71 -9.18
CA PHE A 126 -13.31 -2.94 -10.37
C PHE A 126 -14.82 -2.71 -10.49
N ALA A 127 -15.20 -1.53 -10.98
CA ALA A 127 -16.60 -1.25 -11.31
C ALA A 127 -17.04 -1.91 -12.62
N SER A 128 -16.09 -2.11 -13.55
CA SER A 128 -16.29 -2.66 -14.89
C SER A 128 -14.94 -2.95 -15.55
N ALA A 129 -14.95 -3.65 -16.69
CA ALA A 129 -13.79 -3.81 -17.56
C ALA A 129 -13.20 -2.46 -18.00
N LYS A 130 -14.06 -1.48 -18.33
CA LYS A 130 -13.64 -0.11 -18.67
C LYS A 130 -12.92 0.56 -17.51
N ASN A 131 -13.42 0.41 -16.29
CA ASN A 131 -12.76 0.94 -15.10
C ASN A 131 -11.41 0.25 -14.83
N ALA A 132 -11.34 -1.08 -14.97
CA ALA A 132 -10.09 -1.82 -14.82
C ALA A 132 -9.02 -1.38 -15.85
N LYS A 133 -9.43 -1.19 -17.11
CA LYS A 133 -8.56 -0.66 -18.16
C LYS A 133 -8.10 0.76 -17.86
N TRP A 134 -9.01 1.65 -17.43
CA TRP A 134 -8.64 3.01 -17.05
C TRP A 134 -7.64 3.01 -15.89
N MET A 135 -7.84 2.17 -14.86
CA MET A 135 -6.90 2.05 -13.75
C MET A 135 -5.51 1.60 -14.23
N ASN A 136 -5.45 0.60 -15.11
CA ASN A 136 -4.19 0.12 -15.69
C ASN A 136 -3.46 1.22 -16.49
N ASP A 137 -4.21 2.03 -17.24
CA ASP A 137 -3.63 2.99 -18.17
C ASP A 137 -3.28 4.34 -17.50
N ASN A 138 -3.91 4.68 -16.37
CA ASN A 138 -3.83 6.02 -15.77
C ASN A 138 -3.28 6.04 -14.33
N LEU A 139 -3.34 4.94 -13.57
CA LEU A 139 -2.83 4.93 -12.20
C LEU A 139 -1.38 4.46 -12.14
N PHE A 140 -0.52 5.31 -11.56
CA PHE A 140 0.89 4.98 -11.37
C PHE A 140 1.07 3.69 -10.56
N GLY A 141 1.87 2.76 -11.09
CA GLY A 141 2.18 1.51 -10.42
C GLY A 141 1.04 0.51 -10.40
N VAL A 142 -0.03 0.71 -11.17
CA VAL A 142 -1.08 -0.29 -11.33
C VAL A 142 -0.81 -1.11 -12.59
N ASN A 143 -0.82 -2.42 -12.45
CA ASN A 143 -0.79 -3.35 -13.58
C ASN A 143 -1.96 -4.32 -13.43
N VAL A 144 -2.90 -4.30 -14.39
CA VAL A 144 -4.03 -5.22 -14.43
C VAL A 144 -3.75 -6.27 -15.51
N PRO A 145 -3.52 -7.55 -15.15
CA PRO A 145 -3.29 -8.61 -16.12
C PRO A 145 -4.39 -8.71 -17.17
N ASN A 146 -4.00 -8.94 -18.44
CA ASN A 146 -4.95 -9.14 -19.55
C ASN A 146 -5.98 -10.25 -19.28
N LYS A 147 -5.62 -11.27 -18.48
CA LYS A 147 -6.55 -12.32 -18.04
C LYS A 147 -7.73 -11.76 -17.23
N ILE A 148 -7.50 -10.76 -16.39
CA ILE A 148 -8.53 -10.11 -15.58
C ILE A 148 -9.41 -9.24 -16.46
N LEU A 149 -8.82 -8.45 -17.37
CA LEU A 149 -9.58 -7.62 -18.31
C LEU A 149 -10.53 -8.47 -19.16
N LYS A 150 -10.04 -9.56 -19.74
CA LYS A 150 -10.86 -10.48 -20.55
C LYS A 150 -11.99 -11.11 -19.75
N ARG A 151 -11.74 -11.55 -18.51
CA ARG A 151 -12.79 -12.09 -17.62
C ARG A 151 -13.91 -11.08 -17.36
N LEU A 152 -13.54 -9.83 -17.09
CA LEU A 152 -14.51 -8.76 -16.88
C LEU A 152 -15.30 -8.46 -18.16
N GLU A 153 -14.66 -8.39 -19.33
CA GLU A 153 -15.33 -8.13 -20.61
C GLU A 153 -16.32 -9.23 -21.01
N GLN A 154 -15.99 -10.48 -20.71
CA GLN A 154 -16.81 -11.66 -21.03
C GLN A 154 -17.93 -11.91 -20.02
N SER A 155 -17.87 -11.28 -18.84
CA SER A 155 -18.89 -11.47 -17.81
C SER A 155 -20.14 -10.64 -18.08
N LYS A 156 -21.31 -11.28 -17.93
CA LYS A 156 -22.61 -10.59 -17.90
C LYS A 156 -22.78 -9.72 -16.66
N ASP A 157 -22.15 -10.11 -15.55
CA ASP A 157 -22.14 -9.36 -14.30
C ASP A 157 -20.69 -9.07 -13.90
N GLN A 158 -20.20 -7.92 -14.35
CA GLN A 158 -18.81 -7.52 -14.14
C GLN A 158 -18.51 -7.17 -12.68
N LYS A 159 -19.51 -6.73 -11.91
CA LYS A 159 -19.34 -6.41 -10.49
C LYS A 159 -19.12 -7.69 -9.70
N ASN A 160 -19.98 -8.68 -9.90
CA ASN A 160 -19.82 -9.98 -9.25
C ASN A 160 -18.54 -10.70 -9.71
N GLU A 161 -18.19 -10.62 -10.99
CA GLU A 161 -16.92 -11.18 -11.47
C GLU A 161 -15.71 -10.48 -10.84
N SER A 162 -15.75 -9.16 -10.70
CA SER A 162 -14.70 -8.44 -9.98
C SER A 162 -14.58 -8.86 -8.52
N LYS A 163 -15.70 -9.12 -7.84
CA LYS A 163 -15.70 -9.65 -6.47
C LYS A 163 -15.00 -11.01 -6.40
N LYS A 164 -15.36 -11.94 -7.30
CA LYS A 164 -14.71 -13.26 -7.40
C LYS A 164 -13.20 -13.15 -7.63
N ILE A 165 -12.77 -12.28 -8.55
CA ILE A 165 -11.35 -12.04 -8.81
C ILE A 165 -10.64 -11.56 -7.54
N CYS A 166 -11.24 -10.65 -6.77
CA CYS A 166 -10.66 -10.19 -5.51
C CYS A 166 -10.55 -11.32 -4.49
N LEU A 167 -11.59 -12.14 -4.31
CA LEU A 167 -11.59 -13.28 -3.39
C LEU A 167 -10.51 -14.31 -3.77
N GLU A 168 -10.39 -14.64 -5.06
CA GLU A 168 -9.34 -15.53 -5.57
C GLU A 168 -7.95 -14.99 -5.22
N LEU A 169 -7.68 -13.71 -5.53
CA LEU A 169 -6.39 -13.08 -5.24
C LEU A 169 -6.10 -13.01 -3.75
N ILE A 170 -7.08 -12.69 -2.92
CA ILE A 170 -6.96 -12.71 -1.45
C ILE A 170 -6.51 -14.09 -0.96
N HIS A 171 -7.14 -15.16 -1.45
CA HIS A 171 -6.76 -16.52 -1.08
C HIS A 171 -5.33 -16.84 -1.52
N TYR A 172 -4.91 -16.44 -2.73
CA TYR A 172 -3.53 -16.61 -3.15
C TYR A 172 -2.55 -15.81 -2.29
N PHE A 173 -2.86 -14.56 -1.97
CA PHE A 173 -1.97 -13.67 -1.22
C PHE A 173 -1.74 -14.15 0.21
N LYS A 174 -2.76 -14.76 0.83
CA LYS A 174 -2.66 -15.34 2.18
C LYS A 174 -1.59 -16.44 2.26
N GLU A 175 -1.40 -17.21 1.19
CA GLU A 175 -0.43 -18.31 1.13
C GLU A 175 1.01 -17.83 0.86
N ILE A 176 1.21 -16.54 0.58
CA ILE A 176 2.54 -15.98 0.31
C ILE A 176 3.22 -15.58 1.62
N ASN A 177 4.41 -16.15 1.89
CA ASN A 177 5.18 -15.80 3.07
C ASN A 177 5.46 -14.30 3.16
N GLY A 178 5.35 -13.74 4.36
CA GLY A 178 5.53 -12.31 4.65
C GLY A 178 4.32 -11.42 4.40
N VAL A 179 3.28 -11.90 3.71
CA VAL A 179 2.00 -11.17 3.61
C VAL A 179 1.27 -11.28 4.94
N LYS A 180 0.89 -10.13 5.52
CA LYS A 180 0.19 -10.06 6.82
C LYS A 180 -1.23 -9.51 6.73
N GLY A 181 -1.67 -9.14 5.54
CA GLY A 181 -3.02 -8.67 5.30
C GLY A 181 -3.19 -8.12 3.90
N VAL A 182 -4.43 -7.80 3.57
CA VAL A 182 -4.81 -7.14 2.31
C VAL A 182 -5.46 -5.81 2.65
N HIS A 183 -4.98 -4.74 2.03
CA HIS A 183 -5.57 -3.41 2.11
C HIS A 183 -6.55 -3.24 0.94
N LEU A 184 -7.84 -3.36 1.23
CA LEU A 184 -8.90 -3.19 0.23
C LEU A 184 -9.18 -1.70 -0.02
N MET A 185 -8.91 -1.25 -1.24
CA MET A 185 -9.10 0.11 -1.71
C MET A 185 -10.26 0.17 -2.71
N GLY A 186 -11.08 1.21 -2.63
CA GLY A 186 -12.16 1.40 -3.60
C GLY A 186 -13.11 2.51 -3.19
N HIS A 187 -12.86 3.71 -3.68
CA HIS A 187 -13.77 4.84 -3.50
C HIS A 187 -15.16 4.52 -4.08
N ASN A 188 -16.21 4.75 -3.28
CA ASN A 188 -17.62 4.44 -3.59
C ASN A 188 -17.87 2.96 -3.91
N LYS A 189 -17.11 2.05 -3.29
CA LYS A 189 -17.26 0.59 -3.43
C LYS A 189 -17.37 -0.12 -2.08
N GLU A 190 -17.79 0.60 -1.04
CA GLU A 190 -17.81 0.16 0.36
C GLU A 190 -18.68 -1.10 0.55
N GLN A 191 -19.83 -1.17 -0.13
CA GLN A 191 -20.70 -2.35 -0.09
C GLN A 191 -20.02 -3.60 -0.65
N VAL A 192 -19.40 -3.49 -1.83
CA VAL A 192 -18.70 -4.63 -2.46
C VAL A 192 -17.49 -5.04 -1.63
N ILE A 193 -16.76 -4.08 -1.04
CA ILE A 193 -15.65 -4.36 -0.13
C ILE A 193 -16.15 -5.10 1.12
N SER A 194 -17.28 -4.69 1.70
CA SER A 194 -17.90 -5.38 2.84
C SER A 194 -18.26 -6.82 2.49
N GLU A 195 -18.85 -7.07 1.32
CA GLU A 195 -19.13 -8.43 0.83
C GLU A 195 -17.85 -9.26 0.67
N ILE A 196 -16.80 -8.70 0.06
CA ILE A 196 -15.50 -9.37 -0.08
C ILE A 196 -14.95 -9.77 1.29
N ILE A 197 -15.00 -8.88 2.28
CA ILE A 197 -14.51 -9.17 3.63
C ILE A 197 -15.31 -10.33 4.25
N GLN A 198 -16.64 -10.28 4.19
CA GLN A 198 -17.52 -11.32 4.75
C GLN A 198 -17.31 -12.68 4.06
N GLU A 199 -17.18 -12.70 2.73
CA GLU A 199 -17.03 -13.92 1.94
C GLU A 199 -15.61 -14.51 2.00
N SER A 200 -14.59 -13.67 2.23
CA SER A 200 -13.20 -14.12 2.28
C SER A 200 -12.88 -15.00 3.50
N ARG A 201 -13.70 -14.94 4.56
CA ARG A 201 -13.60 -15.77 5.78
C ARG A 201 -12.16 -15.84 6.35
N ILE A 202 -11.46 -14.71 6.37
CA ILE A 202 -10.10 -14.55 6.91
C ILE A 202 -10.12 -13.91 8.29
#